data_AF-A0AAV5AXZ4-F1
#
_entry.id   AF-A0AAV5AXZ4-F1
#
_cell.length_a   1.000
_cell.length_b   1.000
_cell.length_c   1.000
_cell.angle_alpha   90.00
_cell.angle_beta   90.00
_cell.angle_gamma   90.00
#
_symmetry.space_group_name_H-M   'P 1'
#
loop_
_entity.id
_entity.type
_entity.pdbx_description
1 polymer ?
#
loop_
_entity_poly.entity_id
_entity_poly.type
_entity_poly.pdbx_seq_one_letter_code
_entity_poly.pdbx_strand_id
1 'polypeptide(L)'
;MFWLSCNNVPKKLSVTEKEYYKALGDRIATETQKILLTNVLAKIKEEGATLAVDFCNEKALSLTNSLSENTFQIHRISLKNRNENNALSGEIDQKAWEEVLKLMSETTPQKHLVMQEENKVYYYKAIPLAMPTCLACHGNKRILNPMYYK
;
A
#
# COMPACT_ATOMS: atom_id res chain seq x y z
N MET A 1 24.39 -34.81 -29.78
CA MET A 1 23.25 -33.89 -29.53
C MET A 1 23.50 -33.25 -28.17
N PHE A 2 23.61 -31.93 -28.12
CA PHE A 2 23.76 -31.21 -26.86
C PHE A 2 22.43 -30.54 -26.52
N TRP A 3 21.95 -30.73 -25.30
CA TRP A 3 20.83 -29.97 -24.74
C TRP A 3 21.34 -29.18 -23.54
N LEU A 4 20.93 -27.92 -23.49
CA LEU A 4 21.23 -27.01 -22.39
C LEU A 4 19.89 -26.53 -21.84
N SER A 5 19.72 -26.64 -20.52
CA SER A 5 18.61 -26.04 -19.78
C SER A 5 19.17 -25.15 -18.69
N CYS A 6 18.81 -23.88 -18.73
CA CYS A 6 19.06 -22.97 -17.63
C CYS A 6 17.77 -22.82 -16.82
N ASN A 7 17.74 -23.46 -15.65
CA ASN A 7 16.73 -23.17 -14.64
C ASN A 7 17.07 -21.80 -14.02
N ASN A 8 16.62 -20.71 -14.65
CA ASN A 8 16.59 -19.39 -14.02
C ASN A 8 15.51 -19.38 -12.92
N VAL A 9 15.72 -20.18 -11.87
CA VAL A 9 14.90 -20.10 -10.67
C VAL A 9 15.19 -18.72 -10.07
N PRO A 10 14.16 -17.89 -9.82
CA PRO A 10 14.37 -16.58 -9.25
C PRO A 10 15.13 -16.72 -7.92
N LYS A 11 16.27 -16.03 -7.81
CA LYS A 11 17.09 -16.04 -6.58
C LYS A 11 16.23 -15.48 -5.45
N LYS A 12 15.96 -16.29 -4.43
CA LYS A 12 15.29 -15.81 -3.22
C LYS A 12 16.12 -14.70 -2.55
N LEU A 13 15.46 -13.64 -2.10
CA LEU A 13 16.10 -12.59 -1.32
C LEU A 13 16.78 -13.14 -0.05
N SER A 14 18.04 -12.78 0.14
CA SER A 14 18.76 -12.93 1.40
C SER A 14 18.15 -12.08 2.52
N VAL A 15 18.52 -12.36 3.76
CA VAL A 15 18.06 -11.58 4.93
C VAL A 15 18.43 -10.10 4.78
N THR A 16 19.68 -9.83 4.40
CA THR A 16 20.19 -8.46 4.20
C THR A 16 19.45 -7.72 3.08
N GLU A 17 19.15 -8.40 1.96
CA GLU A 17 18.36 -7.79 0.87
C GLU A 17 16.92 -7.48 1.34
N LYS A 18 16.29 -8.36 2.13
CA LYS A 18 14.94 -8.10 2.69
C LYS A 18 14.94 -6.90 3.63
N GLU A 19 15.95 -6.77 4.49
CA GLU A 19 16.10 -5.63 5.40
C GLU A 19 16.29 -4.33 4.62
N TYR A 20 17.11 -4.35 3.57
CA TYR A 20 17.29 -3.21 2.67
C TYR A 20 15.96 -2.77 2.04
N TYR A 21 15.22 -3.67 1.41
CA TYR A 21 13.94 -3.33 0.78
C TYR A 21 12.87 -2.92 1.79
N LYS A 22 12.90 -3.46 3.00
CA LYS A 22 12.03 -3.02 4.09
C LYS A 22 12.30 -1.57 4.49
N ALA A 23 13.57 -1.18 4.64
CA ALA A 23 13.94 0.20 4.97
C ALA A 23 13.64 1.17 3.83
N LEU A 24 13.98 0.79 2.59
CA LEU A 24 13.72 1.60 1.40
C LEU A 24 12.21 1.80 1.18
N GLY A 25 11.44 0.72 1.22
CA GLY A 25 9.99 0.75 1.06
C GLY A 25 9.31 1.57 2.16
N ASP A 26 9.75 1.46 3.41
CA ASP A 26 9.19 2.24 4.52
C ASP A 26 9.39 3.74 4.32
N ARG A 27 10.58 4.15 3.89
CA ARG A 27 10.88 5.55 3.56
C ARG A 27 9.96 6.06 2.45
N ILE A 28 9.91 5.35 1.32
CA ILE A 28 9.11 5.76 0.15
C ILE A 28 7.62 5.83 0.49
N ALA A 29 7.08 4.80 1.14
CA ALA A 29 5.67 4.76 1.51
C ALA A 29 5.30 5.86 2.51
N THR A 30 6.19 6.17 3.46
CA THR A 30 5.97 7.24 4.45
C THR A 30 5.93 8.62 3.80
N GLU A 31 6.89 8.93 2.93
CA GLU A 31 6.91 10.23 2.23
C GLU A 31 5.71 10.36 1.27
N THR A 32 5.36 9.29 0.56
CA THR A 32 4.16 9.26 -0.29
C THR A 32 2.90 9.55 0.52
N GLN A 33 2.71 8.85 1.64
CA GLN A 33 1.55 9.03 2.51
C GLN A 33 1.48 10.46 3.07
N LYS A 34 2.63 11.04 3.41
CA LYS A 34 2.73 12.41 3.91
C LYS A 34 2.31 13.42 2.84
N ILE A 35 2.85 13.32 1.63
CA ILE A 35 2.48 14.19 0.51
C ILE A 35 0.99 14.09 0.20
N LEU A 36 0.45 12.87 0.15
CA LEU A 36 -0.98 12.65 -0.06
C LEU A 36 -1.82 13.30 1.05
N LEU A 37 -1.47 13.06 2.31
CA LEU A 37 -2.20 13.60 3.45
C LEU A 37 -2.16 15.13 3.48
N THR A 38 -1.02 15.76 3.17
CA THR A 38 -0.90 17.22 3.07
C THR A 38 -1.87 17.80 2.03
N ASN A 39 -1.94 17.20 0.85
CA ASN A 39 -2.83 17.67 -0.22
C ASN A 39 -4.32 17.45 0.14
N VAL A 40 -4.66 16.29 0.71
CA VAL A 40 -6.02 16.01 1.18
C VAL A 40 -6.44 17.00 2.27
N LEU A 41 -5.57 17.28 3.24
CA LEU A 41 -5.84 18.25 4.31
C LEU A 41 -6.08 19.67 3.79
N ALA A 42 -5.30 20.11 2.79
CA ALA A 42 -5.51 21.39 2.14
C ALA A 42 -6.91 21.45 1.49
N LYS A 43 -7.28 20.40 0.75
CA LYS A 43 -8.60 20.33 0.11
C LYS A 43 -9.76 20.29 1.10
N ILE A 44 -9.62 19.53 2.20
CA ILE A 44 -10.62 19.50 3.27
C ILE A 44 -10.78 20.90 3.89
N LYS A 45 -9.69 21.65 4.06
CA LYS A 45 -9.74 23.01 4.61
C LYS A 45 -10.47 23.98 3.67
N GLU A 46 -10.29 23.83 2.36
CA GLU A 46 -10.88 24.71 1.35
C GLU A 46 -12.38 24.43 1.11
N GLU A 47 -12.76 23.16 1.00
CA GLU A 47 -14.09 22.77 0.50
C GLU A 47 -14.88 21.85 1.46
N GLY A 48 -14.29 21.51 2.60
CA GLY A 48 -14.87 20.56 3.54
C GLY A 48 -14.68 19.09 3.15
N ALA A 49 -14.92 18.20 4.11
CA ALA A 49 -14.63 16.76 3.96
C ALA A 49 -15.46 16.08 2.85
N THR A 50 -16.73 16.48 2.68
CA THR A 50 -17.61 15.86 1.67
C THR A 50 -17.12 16.15 0.25
N LEU A 51 -16.73 17.39 -0.04
CA LEU A 51 -16.24 17.78 -1.38
C LEU A 51 -14.79 17.30 -1.63
N ALA A 52 -13.99 17.12 -0.57
CA ALA A 52 -12.65 16.55 -0.67
C ALA A 52 -12.62 15.05 -1.08
N VAL A 53 -13.77 14.37 -1.10
CA VAL A 53 -13.87 12.98 -1.58
C VAL A 53 -13.56 12.89 -3.08
N ASP A 54 -13.96 13.87 -3.87
CA ASP A 54 -13.73 13.88 -5.32
C ASP A 54 -12.23 14.02 -5.62
N PHE A 55 -11.53 14.82 -4.81
CA PHE A 55 -10.06 14.88 -4.85
C PHE A 55 -9.42 13.52 -4.57
N CYS A 56 -9.94 12.77 -3.58
CA CYS A 56 -9.46 11.42 -3.27
C CYS A 56 -9.73 10.42 -4.41
N ASN A 57 -10.78 10.63 -5.20
CA ASN A 57 -11.09 9.77 -6.34
C ASN A 57 -10.18 10.07 -7.55
N GLU A 58 -10.06 11.34 -7.93
CA GLU A 58 -9.43 11.71 -9.20
C GLU A 58 -7.96 12.12 -9.06
N LYS A 59 -7.63 12.91 -8.04
CA LYS A 59 -6.32 13.58 -7.94
C LYS A 59 -5.32 12.80 -7.11
N ALA A 60 -5.78 12.06 -6.10
CA ALA A 60 -4.91 11.24 -5.26
C ALA A 60 -4.09 10.22 -6.07
N LEU A 61 -4.70 9.56 -7.05
CA LEU A 61 -4.02 8.59 -7.92
C LEU A 61 -2.94 9.26 -8.77
N SER A 62 -3.27 10.38 -9.40
CA SER A 62 -2.30 11.15 -10.21
C SER A 62 -1.12 11.62 -9.36
N LEU A 63 -1.39 12.05 -8.12
CA LEU A 63 -0.36 12.47 -7.18
C LEU A 63 0.57 11.32 -6.79
N THR A 64 0.04 10.15 -6.42
CA THR A 64 0.89 9.00 -6.09
C THR A 64 1.68 8.49 -7.29
N ASN A 65 1.07 8.50 -8.48
CA ASN A 65 1.75 8.09 -9.71
C ASN A 65 2.90 9.04 -10.06
N SER A 66 2.76 10.35 -9.80
CA SER A 66 3.83 11.33 -10.02
C SER A 66 5.07 11.12 -9.16
N LEU A 67 4.95 10.35 -8.07
CA LEU A 67 6.06 10.00 -7.19
C LEU A 67 6.75 8.69 -7.58
N SER A 68 6.21 7.97 -8.57
CA SER A 68 6.85 6.77 -9.11
C SER A 68 8.05 7.15 -9.98
N GLU A 69 9.07 6.30 -9.99
CA GLU A 69 10.30 6.49 -10.75
C GLU A 69 10.54 5.32 -11.70
N ASN A 70 11.54 5.43 -12.57
CA ASN A 70 11.93 4.31 -13.45
C ASN A 70 12.35 3.05 -12.68
N THR A 71 12.69 3.20 -11.39
CA THR A 71 13.20 2.14 -10.52
C THR A 71 12.15 1.53 -9.59
N PHE A 72 11.01 2.21 -9.38
CA PHE A 72 9.92 1.72 -8.52
C PHE A 72 8.57 2.34 -8.89
N GLN A 73 7.50 1.60 -8.63
CA GLN A 73 6.13 2.05 -8.81
C GLN A 73 5.40 2.08 -7.48
N ILE A 74 4.57 3.09 -7.28
CA ILE A 74 3.76 3.25 -6.08
C ILE A 74 2.29 3.07 -6.44
N HIS A 75 1.64 2.13 -5.76
CA HIS A 75 0.21 1.91 -5.88
C HIS A 75 -0.41 1.83 -4.50
N ARG A 76 -1.60 2.42 -4.35
CA ARG A 76 -2.44 2.22 -3.16
C ARG A 76 -3.46 1.16 -3.49
N ILE A 77 -3.65 0.18 -2.61
CA ILE A 77 -4.65 -0.86 -2.77
C ILE A 77 -5.65 -0.86 -1.60
N SER A 78 -6.91 -1.19 -1.89
CA SER A 78 -7.97 -1.33 -0.88
C SER A 78 -9.14 -2.15 -1.40
N LEU A 79 -9.75 -2.97 -0.53
CA LEU A 79 -11.03 -3.63 -0.81
C LEU A 79 -12.24 -2.68 -0.83
N LYS A 80 -12.10 -1.49 -0.23
CA LYS A 80 -13.13 -0.42 -0.22
C LYS A 80 -12.55 0.85 -0.81
N ASN A 81 -12.03 0.69 -2.02
CA ASN A 81 -11.41 1.76 -2.78
C ASN A 81 -12.45 2.79 -3.24
N ARG A 82 -12.07 4.07 -3.24
CA ARG A 82 -12.86 5.16 -3.83
C ARG A 82 -12.72 5.21 -5.35
N ASN A 83 -11.54 4.82 -5.84
CA ASN A 83 -11.19 4.73 -7.26
C ASN A 83 -10.86 3.28 -7.59
N GLU A 84 -11.48 2.71 -8.64
CA GLU A 84 -11.32 1.31 -9.09
C GLU A 84 -9.89 0.88 -9.40
N ASN A 85 -9.02 1.80 -9.81
CA ASN A 85 -7.60 1.52 -10.06
C ASN A 85 -6.80 1.23 -8.77
N ASN A 86 -7.39 1.43 -7.59
CA ASN A 86 -6.81 1.02 -6.30
C ASN A 86 -7.40 -0.32 -5.81
N ALA A 87 -8.07 -1.09 -6.67
CA ALA A 87 -8.43 -2.46 -6.33
C ALA A 87 -7.16 -3.32 -6.22
N LEU A 88 -7.25 -4.44 -5.49
CA LEU A 88 -6.17 -5.42 -5.43
C LEU A 88 -5.97 -6.02 -6.83
N SER A 89 -4.73 -6.00 -7.31
CA SER A 89 -4.38 -6.47 -8.65
C SER A 89 -3.57 -7.77 -8.59
N GLY A 90 -4.23 -8.88 -8.90
CA GLY A 90 -3.59 -10.19 -8.97
C GLY A 90 -3.37 -10.88 -7.63
N GLU A 91 -2.71 -12.04 -7.70
CA GLU A 91 -2.58 -12.97 -6.57
C GLU A 91 -1.65 -12.45 -5.47
N ILE A 92 -0.58 -11.71 -5.83
CA ILE A 92 0.37 -11.16 -4.86
C ILE A 92 -0.27 -10.11 -3.95
N ASP A 93 -1.10 -9.22 -4.49
CA ASP A 93 -1.82 -8.21 -3.70
C ASP A 93 -2.83 -8.84 -2.74
N GLN A 94 -3.52 -9.90 -3.18
CA GLN A 94 -4.44 -10.67 -2.33
C GLN A 94 -3.71 -11.34 -1.17
N LYS A 95 -2.62 -12.04 -1.45
CA LYS A 95 -1.76 -12.64 -0.41
C LYS A 95 -1.21 -11.58 0.54
N ALA A 96 -0.71 -10.47 0.01
CA ALA A 96 -0.19 -9.38 0.82
C ALA A 96 -1.26 -8.79 1.73
N TRP A 97 -2.48 -8.61 1.24
CA TRP A 97 -3.60 -8.09 2.03
C TRP A 97 -3.95 -9.00 3.20
N GLU A 98 -4.04 -10.31 2.97
CA GLU A 98 -4.29 -11.30 4.02
C GLU A 98 -3.19 -11.32 5.08
N GLU A 99 -1.93 -11.31 4.67
CA GLU A 99 -0.79 -11.26 5.58
C GLU A 99 -0.76 -9.96 6.39
N VAL A 100 -1.06 -8.83 5.76
CA VAL A 100 -1.18 -7.54 6.46
C VAL A 100 -2.30 -7.59 7.51
N LEU A 101 -3.46 -8.20 7.21
CA LEU A 101 -4.54 -8.35 8.20
C LEU A 101 -4.13 -9.19 9.40
N LYS A 102 -3.35 -10.27 9.19
CA LYS A 102 -2.77 -11.07 10.29
C LYS A 102 -1.83 -10.21 11.12
N LEU A 103 -0.89 -9.52 10.46
CA LEU A 103 0.04 -8.60 11.13
C LEU A 103 -0.70 -7.56 11.96
N MET A 104 -1.80 -6.99 11.47
CA MET A 104 -2.59 -6.00 12.21
C MET A 104 -3.17 -6.53 13.53
N SER A 105 -3.32 -7.85 13.68
CA SER A 105 -3.80 -8.50 14.90
C SER A 105 -2.69 -8.79 15.92
N GLU A 106 -1.42 -8.70 15.50
CA GLU A 106 -0.26 -8.91 16.36
C GLU A 106 0.12 -7.66 17.17
N THR A 107 0.96 -7.82 18.19
CA THR A 107 1.54 -6.70 18.96
C THR A 107 2.75 -6.05 18.28
N THR A 108 3.24 -6.63 17.17
CA THR A 108 4.40 -6.15 16.42
C THR A 108 4.23 -4.67 16.00
N PRO A 109 5.18 -3.76 16.28
CA PRO A 109 4.99 -2.32 16.03
C PRO A 109 4.98 -1.94 14.54
N GLN A 110 5.67 -2.71 13.68
CA GLN A 110 5.72 -2.45 12.24
C GLN A 110 4.86 -3.45 11.49
N LYS A 111 3.88 -2.94 10.73
CA LYS A 111 2.91 -3.73 9.96
C LYS A 111 3.28 -3.71 8.48
N HIS A 112 4.51 -4.12 8.20
CA HIS A 112 5.13 -4.06 6.88
C HIS A 112 5.47 -5.45 6.37
N LEU A 113 5.39 -5.65 5.07
CA LEU A 113 5.66 -6.93 4.43
C LEU A 113 6.59 -6.72 3.23
N VAL A 114 7.60 -7.57 3.10
CA VAL A 114 8.42 -7.68 1.88
C VAL A 114 8.14 -9.03 1.25
N MET A 115 7.62 -9.01 0.02
CA MET A 115 7.36 -10.20 -0.79
C MET A 115 8.23 -10.18 -2.03
N GLN A 116 8.44 -11.37 -2.59
CA GLN A 116 9.11 -11.54 -3.87
C GLN A 116 8.25 -12.46 -4.73
N GLU A 117 8.03 -12.05 -5.97
CA GLU A 117 7.42 -12.86 -7.01
C GLU A 117 8.22 -12.66 -8.29
N GLU A 118 8.66 -13.78 -8.87
CA GLU A 118 9.62 -13.80 -9.97
C GLU A 118 10.85 -12.91 -9.65
N ASN A 119 11.14 -11.94 -10.51
CA ASN A 119 12.26 -11.01 -10.38
C ASN A 119 11.83 -9.65 -9.79
N LYS A 120 10.65 -9.57 -9.18
CA LYS A 120 10.12 -8.34 -8.58
C LYS A 120 10.07 -8.45 -7.06
N VAL A 121 10.35 -7.33 -6.40
CA VAL A 121 10.23 -7.18 -4.96
C VAL A 121 9.09 -6.23 -4.67
N TYR A 122 8.23 -6.62 -3.76
CA TYR A 122 7.05 -5.87 -3.37
C TYR A 122 7.15 -5.51 -1.89
N TYR A 123 6.88 -4.25 -1.59
CA TYR A 123 6.79 -3.77 -0.23
C TYR A 123 5.36 -3.29 0.04
N TYR A 124 4.77 -3.80 1.11
CA TYR A 124 3.44 -3.39 1.56
C TYR A 124 3.53 -2.78 2.95
N LYS A 125 2.83 -1.65 3.13
CA LYS A 125 2.68 -0.96 4.41
C LYS A 125 1.21 -0.68 4.68
N ALA A 126 0.72 -1.13 5.83
CA ALA A 126 -0.67 -0.88 6.24
C ALA A 126 -0.93 0.62 6.45
N ILE A 127 -2.10 1.10 6.01
CA ILE A 127 -2.59 2.46 6.26
C ILE A 127 -3.84 2.37 7.14
N PRO A 128 -3.69 2.38 8.49
CA PRO A 128 -4.83 2.30 9.40
C PRO A 128 -5.60 3.64 9.46
N LEU A 129 -6.92 3.56 9.53
CA LEU A 129 -7.80 4.71 9.74
C LEU A 129 -7.85 5.10 11.23
N ALA A 130 -6.71 5.53 11.77
CA ALA A 130 -6.58 5.85 13.21
C ALA A 130 -6.88 7.33 13.55
N MET A 131 -6.73 8.24 12.58
CA MET A 131 -6.83 9.68 12.83
C MET A 131 -8.25 10.22 12.57
N PRO A 132 -8.76 11.18 13.36
CA PRO A 132 -10.07 11.79 13.13
C PRO A 132 -10.26 12.35 11.72
N THR A 133 -9.22 12.94 11.13
CA THR A 133 -9.25 13.44 9.75
C THR A 133 -9.54 12.34 8.73
N CYS A 134 -8.99 11.13 8.92
CA CYS A 134 -9.29 10.00 8.05
C CYS A 134 -10.77 9.62 8.15
N LEU A 135 -11.32 9.63 9.37
CA LEU A 135 -12.71 9.30 9.66
C LEU A 135 -13.70 10.34 9.13
N ALA A 136 -13.26 11.59 8.90
CA ALA A 136 -14.10 12.63 8.31
C ALA A 136 -14.60 12.26 6.90
N CYS A 137 -13.80 11.49 6.14
CA CYS A 137 -14.17 11.05 4.77
C CYS A 137 -14.42 9.55 4.67
N HIS A 138 -13.77 8.73 5.49
CA HIS A 138 -13.91 7.26 5.45
C HIS A 138 -14.94 6.73 6.45
N GLY A 139 -15.49 7.61 7.29
CA GLY A 139 -16.50 7.31 8.29
C GLY A 139 -15.95 6.53 9.49
N ASN A 140 -16.70 6.57 10.59
CA ASN A 140 -16.45 5.70 11.74
C ASN A 140 -17.23 4.39 11.55
N LYS A 141 -16.69 3.50 10.72
CA LYS A 141 -16.96 2.08 10.94
C LYS A 141 -15.77 1.57 11.75
N ARG A 142 -16.06 0.80 12.81
CA ARG A 142 -15.09 0.04 13.60
C ARG A 142 -14.40 -1.01 12.71
N ILE A 143 -13.63 -0.59 11.71
CA ILE A 143 -12.92 -1.43 10.73
C ILE A 143 -11.46 -1.52 11.15
N LEU A 144 -11.26 -1.97 12.39
CA LEU A 144 -10.01 -2.55 12.86
C LEU A 144 -10.27 -3.83 13.68
N ASN A 145 -11.50 -4.35 13.63
CA ASN A 145 -11.80 -5.68 14.16
C ASN A 145 -11.93 -6.66 12.97
N PRO A 146 -11.06 -7.70 12.88
CA PRO A 146 -11.12 -8.73 11.85
C PRO A 146 -12.49 -9.40 11.68
N MET A 147 -13.37 -9.35 12.71
CA MET A 147 -14.70 -9.97 12.68
C MET A 147 -15.69 -9.39 11.65
N TYR A 148 -15.40 -8.24 11.05
CA TYR A 148 -16.32 -7.53 10.14
C TYR A 148 -15.92 -7.57 8.67
N TYR A 149 -14.91 -8.37 8.30
CA TYR A 149 -14.67 -8.76 6.92
C TYR A 149 -15.35 -10.11 6.69
N LYS A 150 -16.58 -10.07 6.16
CA LYS A 150 -17.24 -11.23 5.55
C LYS A 150 -17.11 -11.12 4.04
#